data_AF-A0A5A5TG96-F1
#
_entry.id   AF-A0A5A5TG96-F1
#
_cell.length_a   1.000
_cell.length_b   1.000
_cell.length_c   1.000
_cell.angle_alpha   90.00
_cell.angle_beta   90.00
_cell.angle_gamma   90.00
#
_symmetry.space_group_name_H-M   'P 1'
#
loop_
_entity.id
_entity.type
_entity.pdbx_description
1 polymer ?
#
loop_
_entity_poly.entity_id
_entity_poly.type
_entity_poly.pdbx_seq_one_letter_code
_entity_poly.pdbx_strand_id
1 'polypeptide(L)'
;MLPDMSIFIRPEHRSTLEIVGAVLLAVVILMAVSFFQIHYRKLRHMAEDQPAILGKFDGILLLFSYIFYALLTFILTLLIAGGLLEGAIFLVVWLTQGIAPFWPLFWGALGFGLILTFSTTFIFLRSRVIYEESKMLPVAMEIFQDGVR
;
A
#
# COMPACT_ATOMS: atom_id res chain seq x y z
N MET A 1 -18.62 29.49 -15.61
CA MET A 1 -19.11 29.22 -14.24
C MET A 1 -18.10 28.29 -13.58
N LEU A 2 -17.49 28.71 -12.46
CA LEU A 2 -16.67 27.79 -11.65
C LEU A 2 -17.59 26.73 -11.04
N PRO A 3 -17.20 25.45 -10.99
CA PRO A 3 -17.99 24.42 -10.33
C PRO A 3 -18.18 24.80 -8.86
N ASP A 4 -19.43 24.71 -8.38
CA ASP A 4 -19.78 25.05 -7.01
C ASP A 4 -19.08 24.07 -6.04
N MET A 5 -18.00 24.54 -5.42
CA MET A 5 -17.19 23.79 -4.46
C MET A 5 -17.93 23.54 -3.13
N SER A 6 -19.12 24.12 -2.94
CA SER A 6 -19.92 23.97 -1.71
C SER A 6 -20.33 22.51 -1.46
N ILE A 7 -20.36 21.66 -2.50
CA ILE A 7 -20.66 20.22 -2.38
C ILE A 7 -19.61 19.49 -1.51
N PHE A 8 -18.33 19.90 -1.55
CA PHE A 8 -17.28 19.28 -0.74
C PHE A 8 -17.27 19.75 0.73
N ILE A 9 -17.99 20.83 1.05
CA ILE A 9 -17.95 21.51 2.35
C ILE A 9 -19.20 21.19 3.18
N ARG A 10 -20.25 20.61 2.57
CA ARG A 10 -21.47 20.24 3.31
C ARG A 10 -21.17 19.18 4.39
N PRO A 11 -21.71 19.36 5.61
CA PRO A 11 -21.44 18.46 6.73
C PRO A 11 -21.82 17.00 6.46
N GLU A 12 -22.82 16.78 5.59
CA GLU A 12 -23.24 15.45 5.15
C GLU A 12 -22.11 14.69 4.41
N HIS A 13 -21.31 15.39 3.61
CA HIS A 13 -20.23 14.79 2.81
C HIS A 13 -18.97 14.48 3.63
N ARG A 14 -18.77 15.17 4.76
CA ARG A 14 -17.68 14.86 5.70
C ARG A 14 -17.81 13.45 6.27
N SER A 15 -19.01 13.06 6.68
CA SER A 15 -19.27 11.72 7.22
C SER A 15 -18.96 10.62 6.19
N THR A 16 -19.30 10.83 4.93
CA THR A 16 -19.02 9.89 3.85
C THR A 16 -17.53 9.79 3.56
N LEU A 17 -16.82 10.92 3.52
CA LEU A 17 -15.36 10.95 3.33
C LEU A 17 -14.61 10.27 4.47
N GLU A 18 -15.04 10.47 5.72
CA GLU A 18 -14.48 9.79 6.89
C GLU A 18 -14.68 8.28 6.83
N ILE A 19 -15.88 7.82 6.47
CA ILE A 19 -16.17 6.38 6.32
C ILE A 19 -15.32 5.78 5.19
N VAL A 20 -15.29 6.43 4.01
CA VAL A 20 -14.49 5.94 2.88
C VAL A 20 -13.01 5.91 3.25
N GLY A 21 -12.49 6.95 3.89
CA GLY A 21 -11.11 7.00 4.36
C GLY A 21 -10.79 5.88 5.37
N ALA A 22 -11.69 5.63 6.32
CA ALA A 22 -11.54 4.55 7.30
C ALA A 22 -11.55 3.17 6.64
N VAL A 23 -12.44 2.94 5.67
CA VAL A 23 -12.48 1.68 4.90
C VAL A 23 -11.20 1.48 4.11
N LEU A 24 -10.72 2.51 3.40
CA LEU A 24 -9.46 2.43 2.65
C LEU A 24 -8.27 2.13 3.59
N LEU A 25 -8.21 2.81 4.74
CA LEU A 25 -7.18 2.56 5.75
C LEU A 25 -7.23 1.12 6.27
N ALA A 26 -8.44 0.63 6.60
CA ALA A 26 -8.64 -0.73 7.07
C ALA A 26 -8.17 -1.77 6.04
N VAL A 27 -8.46 -1.57 4.75
CA VAL A 27 -8.00 -2.46 3.68
C VAL A 27 -6.47 -2.50 3.60
N VAL A 28 -5.80 -1.35 3.67
CA VAL A 28 -4.33 -1.28 3.63
C VAL A 28 -3.70 -1.98 4.84
N ILE A 29 -4.27 -1.76 6.04
CA ILE A 29 -3.82 -2.44 7.27
C ILE A 29 -4.02 -3.95 7.15
N LEU A 30 -5.19 -4.42 6.70
CA LEU A 30 -5.45 -5.84 6.50
C LEU A 30 -4.49 -6.46 5.50
N MET A 31 -4.13 -5.74 4.44
CA MET A 31 -3.15 -6.20 3.46
C MET A 31 -1.76 -6.33 4.10
N ALA A 32 -1.31 -5.34 4.87
CA ALA A 32 -0.05 -5.39 5.62
C ALA A 32 -0.02 -6.56 6.61
N VAL A 33 -1.09 -6.77 7.38
CA VAL A 33 -1.23 -7.89 8.32
C VAL A 33 -1.18 -9.24 7.59
N SER A 34 -1.84 -9.35 6.44
CA SER A 34 -1.85 -10.58 5.64
C SER A 34 -0.44 -10.95 5.16
N PHE A 35 0.31 -9.99 4.63
CA PHE A 35 1.70 -10.22 4.22
C PHE A 35 2.63 -10.51 5.40
N PHE A 36 2.44 -9.83 6.53
CA PHE A 36 3.15 -10.13 7.76
C PHE A 36 2.90 -11.57 8.22
N GLN A 37 1.65 -12.05 8.20
CA GLN A 37 1.33 -13.43 8.57
C GLN A 37 1.99 -14.44 7.62
N ILE A 38 2.03 -14.16 6.32
CA ILE A 38 2.72 -15.02 5.35
C ILE A 38 4.21 -15.12 5.68
N HIS A 39 4.86 -13.96 5.92
CA HIS A 39 6.28 -13.92 6.25
C HIS A 39 6.58 -14.58 7.61
N TYR A 40 5.75 -14.34 8.62
CA TYR A 40 5.89 -14.94 9.95
C TYR A 40 5.72 -16.47 9.95
N ARG A 41 4.77 -17.00 9.18
CA ARG A 41 4.60 -18.47 9.02
C ARG A 41 5.85 -19.10 8.41
N LYS A 42 6.42 -18.46 7.38
CA LYS A 42 7.66 -18.93 6.76
C LYS A 42 8.85 -18.84 7.72
N LEU A 43 9.00 -17.73 8.44
CA LEU A 43 10.01 -17.56 9.48
C LEU A 43 9.93 -18.66 10.54
N ARG A 44 8.71 -19.01 10.98
CA ARG A 44 8.50 -20.09 11.93
C ARG A 44 8.94 -21.44 11.38
N HIS A 45 8.63 -21.76 10.12
CA HIS A 45 9.11 -23.00 9.49
C HIS A 45 10.64 -23.02 9.37
N MET A 46 11.27 -21.92 8.97
CA MET A 46 12.75 -21.84 8.92
C MET A 46 13.39 -21.96 10.31
N ALA A 47 12.69 -21.52 11.35
CA ALA A 47 13.20 -21.59 12.70
C ALA A 47 13.05 -22.98 13.35
N GLU A 48 12.14 -23.83 12.84
CA GLU A 48 12.09 -25.25 13.19
C GLU A 48 13.37 -25.96 12.75
N ASP A 49 13.90 -25.60 11.57
CA ASP A 49 15.18 -26.11 11.07
C ASP A 49 16.40 -25.40 11.70
N GLN A 50 16.28 -24.11 12.05
CA GLN A 50 17.38 -23.29 12.57
C GLN A 50 16.94 -22.30 13.67
N PRO A 51 16.96 -22.68 14.96
CA PRO A 51 16.44 -21.84 16.05
C PRO A 51 17.23 -20.56 16.29
N ALA A 52 18.47 -20.48 15.80
CA ALA A 52 19.32 -19.28 15.90
C ALA A 52 18.76 -18.06 15.15
N ILE A 53 17.88 -18.27 14.16
CA ILE A 53 17.25 -17.20 13.38
C ILE A 53 16.16 -16.49 14.18
N LEU A 54 15.40 -17.20 15.02
CA LEU A 54 14.30 -16.65 15.83
C LEU A 54 14.77 -15.58 16.82
N GLY A 55 15.96 -15.74 17.41
CA GLY A 55 16.49 -14.81 18.41
C GLY A 55 16.90 -13.43 17.86
N LYS A 56 17.04 -13.29 16.53
CA LYS A 56 17.41 -12.03 15.87
C LYS A 56 16.20 -11.23 15.36
N PHE A 57 14.98 -11.78 15.43
CA PHE A 57 13.79 -11.16 14.85
C PHE A 57 12.80 -10.69 15.92
N ASP A 58 12.58 -9.38 15.98
CA ASP A 58 11.46 -8.79 16.71
C ASP A 58 10.22 -8.75 15.81
N GLY A 59 9.27 -9.65 16.07
CA GLY A 59 8.04 -9.76 15.30
C GLY A 59 7.14 -8.53 15.38
N ILE A 60 7.20 -7.75 16.48
CA ILE A 60 6.42 -6.53 16.64
C ILE A 60 7.00 -5.42 15.75
N LEU A 61 8.33 -5.25 15.80
CA LEU A 61 9.02 -4.29 14.94
C LEU A 61 8.78 -4.59 13.46
N LEU A 62 8.80 -5.88 13.10
CA LEU A 62 8.49 -6.32 11.74
C LEU A 62 7.07 -5.94 11.33
N LEU A 63 6.05 -6.24 12.15
CA LEU A 63 4.66 -5.86 11.86
C LEU A 63 4.49 -4.35 11.66
N PHE A 64 5.08 -3.53 12.54
CA PHE A 64 5.05 -2.08 12.39
C PHE A 64 5.72 -1.62 11.10
N SER A 65 6.81 -2.28 10.70
CA SER A 65 7.44 -2.03 9.41
C SER A 65 6.46 -2.31 8.26
N TYR A 66 5.81 -3.47 8.24
CA TYR A 66 4.84 -3.80 7.18
C TYR A 66 3.71 -2.76 7.10
N ILE A 67 3.15 -2.34 8.23
CA ILE A 67 2.10 -1.31 8.27
C ILE A 67 2.63 0.04 7.78
N PHE A 68 3.77 0.50 8.30
CA PHE A 68 4.36 1.79 7.95
C PHE A 68 4.64 1.89 6.45
N TYR A 69 5.30 0.88 5.89
CA TYR A 69 5.64 0.90 4.48
C TYR A 69 4.43 0.67 3.57
N ALA A 70 3.44 -0.14 3.97
CA ALA A 70 2.19 -0.25 3.24
C ALA A 70 1.46 1.09 3.14
N LEU A 71 1.34 1.81 4.27
CA LEU A 71 0.72 3.13 4.31
C LEU A 71 1.50 4.16 3.50
N LEU A 72 2.83 4.15 3.61
CA LEU A 72 3.69 5.06 2.85
C LEU A 72 3.54 4.83 1.34
N THR A 73 3.64 3.59 0.87
CA THR A 73 3.46 3.25 -0.55
C THR A 73 2.06 3.60 -1.02
N PHE A 74 1.03 3.35 -0.20
CA PHE A 74 -0.34 3.69 -0.53
C PHE A 74 -0.51 5.20 -0.71
N ILE A 75 -0.08 6.02 0.26
CA ILE A 75 -0.20 7.48 0.21
C ILE A 75 0.58 8.06 -0.98
N LEU A 76 1.84 7.63 -1.16
CA LEU A 76 2.67 8.12 -2.27
C LEU A 76 2.08 7.75 -3.63
N THR A 77 1.61 6.50 -3.80
CA THR A 77 1.01 6.09 -5.07
C THR A 77 -0.31 6.80 -5.31
N LEU A 78 -1.13 7.02 -4.29
CA LEU A 78 -2.38 7.76 -4.42
C LEU A 78 -2.13 9.21 -4.84
N LEU A 79 -1.14 9.87 -4.24
CA LEU A 79 -0.76 11.24 -4.59
C LEU A 79 -0.23 11.34 -6.02
N ILE A 80 0.61 10.40 -6.44
CA ILE A 80 1.20 10.41 -7.78
C ILE A 80 0.17 10.00 -8.83
N ALA A 81 -0.43 8.82 -8.69
CA ALA A 81 -1.33 8.28 -9.70
C ALA A 81 -2.68 9.01 -9.70
N GLY A 82 -3.28 9.21 -8.53
CA GLY A 82 -4.57 9.91 -8.39
C GLY A 82 -4.41 11.41 -8.61
N GLY A 83 -3.49 12.06 -7.90
CA GLY A 83 -3.31 13.50 -7.97
C GLY A 83 -2.92 14.02 -9.36
N LEU A 84 -2.02 13.33 -10.07
CA LEU A 84 -1.66 13.73 -11.44
C LEU A 84 -2.82 13.51 -12.43
N LEU A 85 -3.57 12.40 -12.32
CA LEU A 85 -4.72 12.16 -13.19
C LEU A 85 -5.84 13.20 -12.97
N GLU A 86 -6.14 13.52 -11.72
CA GLU A 86 -7.14 14.53 -11.37
C GLU A 86 -6.71 15.91 -11.90
N GLY A 87 -5.44 16.27 -11.71
CA GLY A 87 -4.87 17.49 -12.27
C GLY A 87 -4.98 17.55 -13.79
N ALA A 88 -4.72 16.44 -14.49
CA ALA A 88 -4.85 16.36 -15.94
C ALA A 88 -6.30 16.52 -16.40
N ILE A 89 -7.27 15.87 -15.73
CA ILE A 89 -8.69 16.02 -16.05
C ILE A 89 -9.17 17.44 -15.81
N PHE A 90 -8.76 18.05 -14.70
CA PHE A 90 -9.08 19.44 -14.43
C PHE A 90 -8.57 20.36 -15.54
N LEU A 91 -7.32 20.16 -15.98
CA LEU A 91 -6.73 20.90 -17.10
C LEU A 91 -7.52 20.70 -18.41
N VAL A 92 -7.89 19.47 -18.74
CA VAL A 92 -8.66 19.14 -19.95
C VAL A 92 -10.04 19.78 -19.93
N VAL A 93 -10.75 19.71 -18.81
CA VAL A 93 -12.08 20.33 -18.65
C VAL A 93 -11.98 21.85 -18.74
N TRP A 94 -10.93 22.43 -18.16
CA TRP A 94 -10.66 23.86 -18.24
C TRP A 94 -10.38 24.31 -19.69
N LEU A 95 -9.52 23.59 -20.41
CA LEU A 95 -9.19 23.87 -21.82
C LEU A 95 -10.37 23.70 -22.77
N THR A 96 -11.26 22.74 -22.48
CA THR A 96 -12.49 22.50 -23.25
C THR A 96 -13.66 23.38 -22.81
N GLN A 97 -13.43 24.37 -21.94
CA GLN A 97 -14.46 25.28 -21.41
C GLN A 97 -15.69 24.57 -20.83
N GLY A 98 -15.52 23.36 -20.27
CA GLY A 98 -16.62 22.58 -19.70
C GLY A 98 -17.46 21.79 -20.71
N ILE A 99 -17.03 21.68 -21.97
CA ILE A 99 -17.66 20.78 -22.96
C ILE A 99 -17.46 19.31 -22.54
N ALA A 100 -16.31 18.99 -21.94
CA ALA A 100 -16.04 17.65 -21.44
C ALA A 100 -16.82 17.39 -20.15
N PRO A 101 -17.46 16.20 -20.00
CA PRO A 101 -18.23 15.87 -18.81
C PRO A 101 -17.27 15.59 -17.64
N PHE A 102 -17.11 16.58 -16.76
CA PHE A 102 -16.21 16.51 -15.60
C PHE A 102 -16.50 15.32 -14.68
N TRP A 103 -17.77 15.12 -14.30
CA TRP A 103 -18.15 14.11 -13.31
C TRP A 103 -17.78 12.67 -13.72
N PRO A 104 -18.14 12.17 -14.92
CA PRO A 104 -17.71 10.85 -15.37
C PRO A 104 -16.19 10.68 -15.45
N LEU A 105 -15.48 11.70 -15.93
CA LEU A 105 -14.01 11.66 -16.04
C LEU A 105 -13.36 11.61 -14.65
N PHE A 106 -13.84 12.43 -13.73
CA PHE A 106 -13.36 12.49 -12.35
C PHE A 106 -13.56 11.15 -11.62
N TRP A 107 -14.75 10.56 -11.69
CA TRP A 107 -15.01 9.24 -11.10
C TRP A 107 -14.17 8.13 -11.74
N GLY A 108 -13.97 8.18 -13.07
CA GLY A 108 -13.09 7.25 -13.77
C GLY A 108 -11.64 7.33 -13.32
N ALA A 109 -11.12 8.55 -13.15
CA ALA A 109 -9.76 8.76 -12.66
C ALA A 109 -9.57 8.39 -11.20
N LEU A 110 -10.53 8.71 -10.33
CA LEU A 110 -10.51 8.27 -8.94
C LEU A 110 -10.48 6.74 -8.86
N GLY A 111 -11.36 6.06 -9.59
CA GLY A 111 -11.39 4.60 -9.65
C GLY A 111 -10.06 4.02 -10.15
N PHE A 112 -9.53 4.56 -11.24
CA PHE A 112 -8.24 4.13 -11.80
C PHE A 112 -7.07 4.37 -10.83
N GLY A 113 -7.02 5.55 -10.20
CA GLY A 113 -6.01 5.91 -9.21
C GLY A 113 -6.04 4.98 -8.00
N LEU A 114 -7.24 4.63 -7.50
CA LEU A 114 -7.40 3.66 -6.42
C LEU A 114 -6.92 2.26 -6.82
N ILE A 115 -7.30 1.77 -8.00
CA ILE A 115 -6.89 0.44 -8.50
C ILE A 115 -5.37 0.36 -8.62
N LEU A 116 -4.72 1.38 -9.19
CA LEU A 116 -3.27 1.45 -9.28
C LEU A 116 -2.62 1.50 -7.90
N THR A 117 -3.18 2.28 -6.98
CA THR A 117 -2.65 2.42 -5.61
C THR A 117 -2.67 1.07 -4.89
N PHE A 118 -3.79 0.34 -4.93
CA PHE A 118 -3.88 -0.99 -4.33
C PHE A 118 -2.93 -1.98 -5.00
N SER A 119 -2.88 -1.99 -6.33
CA SER A 119 -2.03 -2.90 -7.10
C SER A 119 -0.53 -2.68 -6.80
N THR A 120 -0.08 -1.43 -6.81
CA THR A 120 1.31 -1.07 -6.49
C THR A 120 1.66 -1.39 -5.05
N THR A 121 0.77 -1.09 -4.10
CA THR A 121 0.99 -1.42 -2.68
C THR A 121 1.09 -2.94 -2.48
N PHE A 122 0.25 -3.72 -3.15
CA PHE A 122 0.32 -5.19 -3.13
C PHE A 122 1.64 -5.71 -3.73
N ILE A 123 2.03 -5.22 -4.91
CA ILE A 123 3.29 -5.60 -5.57
C ILE A 123 4.49 -5.25 -4.69
N PHE A 124 4.46 -4.08 -4.05
CA PHE A 124 5.51 -3.63 -3.14
C PHE A 124 5.64 -4.55 -1.93
N LEU A 125 4.54 -4.84 -1.23
CA LEU A 125 4.54 -5.74 -0.08
C LEU A 125 5.00 -7.15 -0.47
N ARG A 126 4.57 -7.66 -1.62
CA ARG A 126 5.04 -8.94 -2.15
C ARG A 126 6.55 -8.93 -2.41
N SER A 127 7.05 -7.88 -3.07
CA SER A 127 8.47 -7.72 -3.38
C SER A 127 9.31 -7.62 -2.11
N ARG A 128 8.77 -6.97 -1.08
CA ARG A 128 9.39 -6.88 0.24
C ARG A 128 9.55 -8.25 0.90
N VAL A 129 8.49 -9.07 0.90
CA VAL A 129 8.56 -10.44 1.44
C VAL A 129 9.66 -11.24 0.72
N ILE A 130 9.71 -11.16 -0.61
CA ILE A 130 10.74 -11.85 -1.41
C ILE A 130 12.15 -11.34 -1.08
N TYR A 131 12.31 -10.02 -0.93
CA TYR A 131 13.59 -9.42 -0.57
C TYR A 131 14.06 -9.84 0.84
N GLU A 132 13.17 -9.81 1.83
CA GLU A 132 13.47 -10.28 3.18
C GLU A 132 13.82 -11.78 3.20
N GLU A 133 13.12 -12.60 2.40
CA GLU A 133 13.48 -14.02 2.19
C GLU A 133 14.87 -14.18 1.56
N SER A 134 15.19 -13.39 0.54
CA SER A 134 16.51 -13.44 -0.14
C SER A 134 17.68 -13.12 0.78
N LYS A 135 17.46 -12.32 1.84
CA LYS A 135 18.46 -12.01 2.85
C LYS A 135 18.71 -13.14 3.84
N MET A 136 17.75 -14.03 4.04
CA MET A 136 17.87 -15.16 4.96
C MET A 136 18.63 -16.34 4.34
N LEU A 137 18.60 -16.48 3.02
CA LEU A 137 19.33 -17.50 2.25
C LEU A 137 20.86 -17.53 2.49
N PRO A 138 21.60 -16.40 2.41
CA PRO A 138 23.04 -16.41 2.67
C PRO A 138 23.39 -16.74 4.13
N VAL A 139 22.57 -16.34 5.10
CA VAL A 139 22.76 -16.68 6.52
C VAL A 139 22.62 -18.18 6.75
N ALA A 140 21.63 -18.82 6.11
CA ALA A 140 21.47 -20.27 6.17
C ALA A 140 22.66 -21.01 5.52
N MET A 141 23.26 -20.46 4.46
CA MET A 141 24.44 -21.02 3.79
C MET A 141 25.72 -20.89 4.64
N GLU A 142 25.90 -19.76 5.32
CA GLU A 142 27.08 -19.49 6.16
C GLU A 142 27.09 -20.44 7.37
N ILE A 143 25.93 -20.66 8.01
CA ILE A 143 25.77 -21.64 9.10
C ILE A 143 26.03 -23.08 8.62
N PHE A 144 25.62 -23.42 7.40
CA PHE A 144 25.92 -24.74 6.81
C PHE A 144 27.42 -24.95 6.57
N GLN A 145 28.20 -23.91 6.27
CA GLN A 145 29.65 -24.02 6.12
C GLN A 145 30.36 -24.15 7.47
N ASP A 146 29.86 -23.50 8.53
CA ASP A 146 30.45 -23.60 9.87
C ASP A 146 30.12 -24.92 10.58
N GLY A 147 28.99 -25.56 10.29
CA GLY A 147 28.62 -26.87 10.85
C GLY A 147 29.31 -28.08 10.19
N VAL A 148 30.07 -27.87 9.12
CA VAL A 148 30.81 -28.92 8.38
C VAL A 148 32.30 -28.96 8.77
N ARG A 149 32.71 -28.23 9.81
CA ARG A 149 34.06 -28.28 10.38
C ARG A 149 34.14 -29.06 11.69
#